data_AF-A0A1V2CDV4-F1
#
_entry.id   AF-A0A1V2CDV4-F1
#
_cell.length_a   1.000
_cell.length_b   1.000
_cell.length_c   1.000
_cell.angle_alpha   90.00
_cell.angle_beta   90.00
_cell.angle_gamma   90.00
#
_symmetry.space_group_name_H-M   'P 1'
#
loop_
_entity.id
_entity.type
_entity.pdbx_description
1 polymer ?
#
loop_
_entity_poly.entity_id
_entity_poly.type
_entity_poly.pdbx_seq_one_letter_code
_entity_poly.pdbx_strand_id
1 'polypeptide(L)'
;MKNIQLLSGIALIALAFTSCKDEKQEKAQKTIDAYVAYVDSVKNVKADDLKADWKNVEAEYDRKAAEAQTALADIKDNTAATEKINASKVKYEEFKNEMTTVFAPPAPSPKQQLRNALFGEGKIGDDMNFDWVNAKNIHSVYQQFVHTVENNKDKYSREDWDEVKLMYEALDSRKNTVEKEGLTSEDNRKIAGLKIKFAPMYTVNRMGAKSEENKEAKK
;
A
#
# COMPACT_ATOMS: atom_id res chain seq x y z
N MET A 1 -57.01 -70.02 -44.18
CA MET A 1 -55.79 -69.42 -44.75
C MET A 1 -55.48 -68.14 -44.00
N LYS A 2 -54.24 -68.05 -43.49
CA LYS A 2 -53.46 -66.84 -43.17
C LYS A 2 -53.91 -66.02 -41.93
N ASN A 3 -53.19 -66.11 -40.81
CA ASN A 3 -51.91 -65.40 -40.48
C ASN A 3 -52.23 -63.97 -39.99
N ILE A 4 -51.64 -63.35 -38.97
CA ILE A 4 -50.40 -63.52 -38.19
C ILE A 4 -50.48 -62.47 -37.05
N GLN A 5 -50.07 -62.85 -35.83
CA GLN A 5 -49.19 -62.14 -34.86
C GLN A 5 -49.49 -60.65 -34.48
N LEU A 6 -49.07 -60.03 -33.36
CA LEU A 6 -47.84 -60.14 -32.58
C LEU A 6 -47.91 -59.09 -31.42
N LEU A 7 -47.38 -59.44 -30.24
CA LEU A 7 -46.57 -58.61 -29.29
C LEU A 7 -47.08 -57.22 -28.85
N SER A 8 -47.36 -57.02 -27.57
CA SER A 8 -46.40 -56.65 -26.49
C SER A 8 -45.88 -55.22 -26.55
N GLY A 9 -46.20 -54.48 -25.48
CA GLY A 9 -45.32 -53.59 -24.74
C GLY A 9 -44.68 -52.40 -25.47
N ILE A 10 -44.90 -51.20 -24.93
CA ILE A 10 -43.83 -50.25 -24.58
C ILE A 10 -44.45 -49.28 -23.55
N ALA A 11 -44.07 -49.50 -22.29
CA ALA A 11 -44.02 -48.46 -21.28
C ALA A 11 -42.57 -47.97 -21.26
N LEU A 12 -42.35 -46.73 -21.71
CA LEU A 12 -41.11 -45.94 -21.69
C LEU A 12 -41.52 -44.66 -22.45
N ILE A 13 -41.33 -43.42 -21.99
CA ILE A 13 -40.14 -42.81 -21.42
C ILE A 13 -40.60 -41.60 -20.59
N ALA A 14 -40.26 -41.53 -19.31
CA ALA A 14 -40.31 -40.32 -18.50
C ALA A 14 -38.99 -40.11 -17.71
N LEU A 15 -37.86 -40.50 -18.31
CA LEU A 15 -36.52 -40.35 -17.69
C LEU A 15 -35.66 -39.24 -18.31
N ALA A 16 -36.19 -38.41 -19.22
CA ALA A 16 -35.41 -37.35 -19.85
C ALA A 16 -35.12 -36.14 -18.92
N PHE A 17 -35.78 -36.03 -17.77
CA PHE A 17 -35.62 -34.89 -16.85
C PHE A 17 -34.55 -35.08 -15.77
N THR A 18 -34.01 -36.30 -15.57
CA THR A 18 -32.94 -36.53 -14.58
C THR A 18 -31.57 -36.16 -15.13
N SER A 19 -31.27 -36.49 -16.40
CA SER A 19 -29.96 -36.22 -17.01
C SER A 19 -29.59 -34.74 -17.08
N CYS A 20 -30.54 -33.83 -17.34
CA CYS A 20 -30.29 -32.38 -17.34
C CYS A 20 -30.00 -31.80 -15.94
N LYS A 21 -30.45 -32.45 -14.86
CA LYS A 21 -30.16 -32.00 -13.49
C LYS A 21 -28.77 -32.39 -13.04
N ASP A 22 -28.34 -33.60 -13.39
CA ASP A 22 -27.01 -34.10 -13.04
C ASP A 22 -25.91 -33.31 -13.76
N GLU A 23 -26.10 -32.96 -15.04
CA GLU A 23 -25.13 -32.16 -15.81
C GLU A 23 -24.94 -30.74 -15.23
N LYS A 24 -26.02 -30.10 -14.75
CA LYS A 24 -25.95 -28.77 -14.12
C LYS A 24 -25.23 -28.82 -12.78
N GLN A 25 -25.48 -29.84 -11.97
CA GLN A 25 -24.77 -30.05 -10.71
C GLN A 25 -23.28 -30.29 -10.92
N GLU A 26 -22.92 -31.09 -11.92
CA GLU A 26 -21.51 -31.34 -12.25
C GLU A 26 -20.79 -30.05 -12.70
N LYS A 27 -21.43 -29.23 -13.54
CA LYS A 27 -20.89 -27.93 -13.97
C LYS A 27 -20.74 -26.96 -12.80
N ALA A 28 -21.71 -26.93 -11.90
CA ALA A 28 -21.65 -26.12 -10.70
C ALA A 28 -20.47 -26.53 -9.80
N GLN A 29 -20.30 -27.83 -9.57
CA GLN A 29 -19.19 -28.35 -8.78
C GLN A 29 -17.83 -28.01 -9.40
N LYS A 30 -17.67 -28.16 -10.72
CA LYS A 30 -16.45 -27.76 -11.44
C LYS A 30 -16.15 -26.27 -11.33
N THR A 31 -17.18 -25.43 -11.34
CA THR A 31 -17.03 -23.97 -11.18
C THR A 31 -16.48 -23.64 -9.78
N ILE A 32 -17.00 -24.31 -8.75
CA ILE A 32 -16.53 -24.16 -7.37
C ILE A 32 -15.10 -24.68 -7.22
N ASP A 33 -14.80 -25.87 -7.76
CA ASP A 33 -13.45 -26.44 -7.68
C ASP A 33 -12.43 -25.58 -8.46
N ALA A 34 -12.83 -24.93 -9.55
CA ALA A 34 -11.98 -23.99 -10.29
C ALA A 34 -11.67 -22.71 -9.47
N TYR A 35 -12.61 -22.24 -8.66
CA TYR A 35 -12.38 -21.15 -7.71
C TYR A 35 -11.40 -21.57 -6.60
N VAL A 36 -11.61 -22.73 -5.99
CA VAL A 36 -10.71 -23.30 -4.96
C VAL A 36 -9.29 -23.44 -5.52
N ALA A 37 -9.16 -24.07 -6.70
CA ALA A 37 -7.89 -24.28 -7.36
C ALA A 37 -7.18 -22.97 -7.71
N TYR A 38 -7.94 -21.93 -8.09
CA TYR A 38 -7.37 -20.61 -8.32
C TYR A 38 -6.77 -20.02 -7.04
N VAL A 39 -7.51 -20.02 -5.94
CA VAL A 39 -7.02 -19.52 -4.63
C VAL A 39 -5.78 -20.30 -4.20
N ASP A 40 -5.78 -21.62 -4.33
CA ASP A 40 -4.60 -22.42 -3.99
C ASP A 40 -3.42 -22.15 -4.95
N SER A 41 -3.67 -21.88 -6.23
CA SER A 41 -2.61 -21.60 -7.21
C SER A 41 -1.94 -20.25 -6.98
N VAL A 42 -2.70 -19.20 -6.69
CA VAL A 42 -2.16 -17.83 -6.54
C VAL A 42 -1.28 -17.70 -5.29
N LYS A 43 -1.61 -18.44 -4.22
CA LYS A 43 -0.80 -18.50 -3.00
C LYS A 43 0.58 -19.13 -3.21
N ASN A 44 0.78 -19.87 -4.30
CA ASN A 44 2.06 -20.50 -4.64
C ASN A 44 2.92 -19.66 -5.59
N VAL A 45 2.44 -18.47 -6.01
CA VAL A 45 3.20 -17.55 -6.85
C VAL A 45 4.08 -16.67 -5.96
N LYS A 46 5.29 -16.33 -6.43
CA LYS A 46 6.20 -15.46 -5.68
C LYS A 46 5.63 -14.04 -5.58
N ALA A 47 5.85 -13.40 -4.44
CA ALA A 47 5.35 -12.05 -4.18
C ALA A 47 5.83 -11.02 -5.23
N ASP A 48 7.08 -11.10 -5.68
CA ASP A 48 7.62 -10.19 -6.70
C ASP A 48 6.87 -10.27 -8.04
N ASP A 49 6.51 -11.48 -8.46
CA ASP A 49 5.76 -11.72 -9.70
C ASP A 49 4.31 -11.22 -9.57
N LEU A 50 3.73 -11.32 -8.36
CA LEU A 50 2.38 -10.86 -8.07
C LEU A 50 2.28 -9.33 -7.99
N LYS A 51 3.33 -8.64 -7.56
CA LYS A 51 3.28 -7.19 -7.29
C LYS A 51 2.91 -6.37 -8.54
N ALA A 52 3.43 -6.75 -9.70
CA ALA A 52 3.16 -6.06 -10.96
C ALA A 52 1.72 -6.30 -11.46
N ASP A 53 1.17 -7.49 -11.19
CA ASP A 53 -0.12 -7.97 -11.68
C ASP A 53 -1.22 -8.04 -10.61
N TRP A 54 -0.99 -7.46 -9.42
CA TRP A 54 -1.84 -7.64 -8.25
C TRP A 54 -3.30 -7.28 -8.51
N LYS A 55 -3.53 -6.21 -9.28
CA LYS A 55 -4.88 -5.79 -9.67
C LYS A 55 -5.62 -6.84 -10.52
N ASN A 56 -4.90 -7.55 -11.39
CA ASN A 56 -5.47 -8.61 -12.21
C ASN A 56 -5.78 -9.85 -11.36
N VAL A 57 -4.92 -10.14 -10.38
CA VAL A 57 -5.16 -11.19 -9.38
C VAL A 57 -6.45 -10.92 -8.60
N GLU A 58 -6.63 -9.71 -8.08
CA GLU A 58 -7.85 -9.34 -7.36
C GLU A 58 -9.11 -9.42 -8.24
N ALA A 59 -9.04 -8.93 -9.48
CA ALA A 59 -10.16 -8.99 -10.40
C ALA A 59 -10.57 -10.43 -10.76
N GLU A 60 -9.59 -11.32 -10.98
CA GLU A 60 -9.83 -12.72 -11.31
C GLU A 60 -10.36 -13.51 -10.11
N TYR A 61 -9.88 -13.21 -8.90
CA TYR A 61 -10.47 -13.72 -7.66
C TYR A 61 -11.95 -13.33 -7.55
N ASP A 62 -12.27 -12.03 -7.66
CA ASP A 62 -13.63 -11.52 -7.51
C ASP A 62 -14.58 -12.18 -8.52
N ARG A 63 -14.13 -12.32 -9.77
CA ARG A 63 -14.89 -12.98 -10.84
C ARG A 63 -15.19 -14.44 -10.47
N LYS A 64 -14.18 -15.22 -10.11
CA LYS A 64 -14.34 -16.64 -9.78
C LYS A 64 -15.15 -16.86 -8.50
N ALA A 65 -15.00 -15.99 -7.50
CA ALA A 65 -15.79 -16.04 -6.28
C ALA A 65 -17.28 -15.80 -6.58
N ALA A 66 -17.60 -14.83 -7.43
CA ALA A 66 -18.97 -14.55 -7.86
C ALA A 66 -19.58 -15.71 -8.68
N GLU A 67 -18.80 -16.31 -9.59
CA GLU A 67 -19.18 -17.48 -10.36
C GLU A 67 -19.47 -18.69 -9.45
N ALA A 68 -18.59 -18.97 -8.50
CA ALA A 68 -18.76 -20.06 -7.54
C ALA A 68 -19.98 -19.84 -6.63
N GLN A 69 -20.22 -18.61 -6.18
CA GLN A 69 -21.39 -18.27 -5.36
C GLN A 69 -22.70 -18.45 -6.15
N THR A 70 -22.71 -18.07 -7.42
CA THR A 70 -23.88 -18.23 -8.31
C THR A 70 -24.15 -19.72 -8.59
N ALA A 71 -23.09 -20.51 -8.78
CA ALA A 71 -23.18 -21.95 -9.03
C ALA A 71 -23.85 -22.75 -7.90
N LEU A 72 -23.86 -22.25 -6.66
CA LEU A 72 -24.55 -22.91 -5.54
C LEU A 72 -26.04 -23.09 -5.76
N ALA A 73 -26.67 -22.24 -6.58
CA ALA A 73 -28.11 -22.34 -6.90
C ALA A 73 -28.46 -23.62 -7.68
N ASP A 74 -27.50 -24.19 -8.41
CA ASP A 74 -27.66 -25.42 -9.17
C ASP A 74 -27.37 -26.69 -8.35
N ILE A 75 -26.89 -26.55 -7.10
CA ILE A 75 -26.56 -27.66 -6.20
C ILE A 75 -27.69 -27.88 -5.19
N LYS A 76 -28.24 -29.11 -5.13
CA LYS A 76 -29.43 -29.43 -4.31
C LYS A 76 -29.14 -29.49 -2.81
N ASP A 77 -28.01 -30.08 -2.42
CA ASP A 77 -27.46 -30.03 -1.06
C ASP A 77 -26.10 -29.32 -1.14
N ASN A 78 -26.13 -28.02 -0.91
CA ASN A 78 -24.99 -27.15 -1.14
C ASN A 78 -24.20 -26.85 0.14
N THR A 79 -24.46 -27.56 1.24
CA THR A 79 -23.80 -27.34 2.54
C THR A 79 -22.28 -27.47 2.40
N ALA A 80 -21.79 -28.61 1.90
CA ALA A 80 -20.37 -28.85 1.70
C ALA A 80 -19.74 -27.91 0.65
N ALA A 81 -20.51 -27.55 -0.38
CA ALA A 81 -20.07 -26.61 -1.42
C ALA A 81 -19.91 -25.19 -0.85
N THR A 82 -20.82 -24.77 0.02
CA THR A 82 -20.79 -23.50 0.74
C THR A 82 -19.60 -23.45 1.69
N GLU A 83 -19.35 -24.52 2.44
CA GLU A 83 -18.17 -24.64 3.31
C GLU A 83 -16.86 -24.51 2.53
N LYS A 84 -16.74 -25.18 1.36
CA LYS A 84 -15.57 -25.07 0.47
C LYS A 84 -15.33 -23.62 -0.01
N ILE A 85 -16.39 -22.92 -0.42
CA ILE A 85 -16.30 -21.52 -0.86
C ILE A 85 -15.83 -20.63 0.30
N ASN A 86 -16.46 -20.78 1.47
CA ASN A 86 -16.12 -20.00 2.66
C ASN A 86 -14.67 -20.25 3.10
N ALA A 87 -14.22 -21.50 3.13
CA ALA A 87 -12.84 -21.85 3.45
C ALA A 87 -11.85 -21.23 2.46
N SER A 88 -12.16 -21.24 1.16
CA SER A 88 -11.31 -20.62 0.13
C SER A 88 -11.31 -19.10 0.23
N LYS A 89 -12.44 -18.49 0.57
CA LYS A 89 -12.52 -17.05 0.84
C LYS A 89 -11.61 -16.65 2.01
N VAL A 90 -11.69 -17.37 3.13
CA VAL A 90 -10.79 -17.13 4.29
C VAL A 90 -9.32 -17.25 3.87
N LYS A 91 -8.95 -18.32 3.15
CA LYS A 91 -7.58 -18.52 2.65
C LYS A 91 -7.09 -17.35 1.79
N TYR A 92 -7.96 -16.78 0.95
CA TYR A 92 -7.60 -15.68 0.07
C TYR A 92 -7.49 -14.35 0.84
N GLU A 93 -8.40 -14.07 1.78
CA GLU A 93 -8.32 -12.88 2.63
C GLU A 93 -7.04 -12.87 3.47
N GLU A 94 -6.66 -14.00 4.05
CA GLU A 94 -5.38 -14.15 4.75
C GLU A 94 -4.18 -13.85 3.84
N PHE A 95 -4.20 -14.41 2.63
CA PHE A 95 -3.16 -14.17 1.63
C PHE A 95 -3.11 -12.71 1.18
N LYS A 96 -4.26 -12.08 0.94
CA LYS A 96 -4.36 -10.66 0.60
C LYS A 96 -3.79 -9.77 1.70
N ASN A 97 -4.04 -10.09 2.97
CA ASN A 97 -3.47 -9.38 4.10
C ASN A 97 -1.94 -9.52 4.17
N GLU A 98 -1.43 -10.74 3.93
CA GLU A 98 0.00 -10.99 3.84
C GLU A 98 0.64 -10.18 2.70
N MET A 99 0.06 -10.23 1.49
CA MET A 99 0.56 -9.49 0.34
C MET A 99 0.47 -7.98 0.53
N THR A 100 -0.57 -7.46 1.19
CA THR A 100 -0.67 -6.04 1.54
C THR A 100 0.51 -5.61 2.42
N THR A 101 0.95 -6.47 3.33
CA THR A 101 2.13 -6.22 4.18
C THR A 101 3.43 -6.29 3.39
N VAL A 102 3.56 -7.27 2.50
CA VAL A 102 4.76 -7.45 1.64
C VAL A 102 4.90 -6.34 0.60
N PHE A 103 3.79 -5.85 0.06
CA PHE A 103 3.76 -4.78 -0.94
C PHE A 103 3.79 -3.39 -0.33
N ALA A 104 3.64 -3.28 1.00
CA ALA A 104 3.82 -2.02 1.68
C ALA A 104 5.19 -1.44 1.31
N PRO A 105 5.27 -0.13 1.02
CA PRO A 105 6.56 0.51 0.82
C PRO A 105 7.42 0.27 2.08
N PRO A 106 8.74 0.06 1.91
CA PRO A 106 9.63 -0.09 3.05
C PRO A 106 9.46 1.10 4.00
N ALA A 107 9.55 0.85 5.30
CA ALA A 107 9.52 1.92 6.28
C ALA A 107 10.54 3.00 5.90
N PRO A 108 10.19 4.29 6.01
CA PRO A 108 11.09 5.37 5.62
C PRO A 108 12.40 5.25 6.39
N SER A 109 13.51 5.44 5.68
CA SER A 109 14.84 5.48 6.31
C SER A 109 14.89 6.55 7.41
N PRO A 110 15.80 6.47 8.40
CA PRO A 110 15.92 7.49 9.44
C PRO A 110 16.05 8.92 8.87
N LYS A 111 16.79 9.07 7.77
CA LYS A 111 16.89 10.35 7.05
C LYS A 111 15.56 10.80 6.46
N GLN A 112 14.81 9.90 5.82
CA GLN A 112 13.50 10.23 5.28
C GLN A 112 12.51 10.59 6.39
N GLN A 113 12.56 9.92 7.55
CA GLN A 113 11.75 10.26 8.72
C GLN A 113 12.07 11.67 9.23
N LEU A 114 13.35 12.02 9.32
CA LEU A 114 13.78 13.36 9.69
C LEU A 114 13.27 14.42 8.70
N ARG A 115 13.42 14.19 7.39
CA ARG A 115 12.89 15.10 6.36
C ARG A 115 11.37 15.24 6.43
N ASN A 116 10.65 14.14 6.65
CA ASN A 116 9.20 14.15 6.86
C ASN A 116 8.81 14.97 8.10
N ALA A 117 9.56 14.88 9.20
CA ALA A 117 9.30 15.69 10.39
C ALA A 117 9.53 17.19 10.11
N LEU A 118 10.57 17.52 9.36
CA LEU A 118 10.94 18.90 9.04
C LEU A 118 9.94 19.57 8.09
N PHE A 119 9.48 18.86 7.06
CA PHE A 119 8.73 19.46 5.94
C PHE A 119 7.32 18.91 5.73
N GLY A 120 6.93 17.86 6.46
CA GLY A 120 5.71 17.11 6.24
C GLY A 120 5.95 15.85 5.39
N GLU A 121 5.11 14.85 5.59
CA GLU A 121 5.26 13.54 4.96
C GLU A 121 5.23 13.62 3.43
N GLY A 122 6.23 13.00 2.79
CA GLY A 122 6.32 12.89 1.33
C GLY A 122 6.65 14.19 0.60
N LYS A 123 6.94 15.29 1.32
CA LYS A 123 7.24 16.59 0.71
C LYS A 123 8.65 16.71 0.15
N ILE A 124 9.62 16.03 0.76
CA ILE A 124 11.03 16.09 0.38
C ILE A 124 11.60 14.67 0.38
N GLY A 125 12.08 14.23 -0.78
CA GLY A 125 12.77 12.95 -0.96
C GLY A 125 14.29 13.09 -0.94
N ASP A 126 14.99 12.08 -1.45
CA ASP A 126 16.45 12.11 -1.63
C ASP A 126 16.91 13.12 -2.69
N ASP A 127 16.01 13.52 -3.58
CA ASP A 127 16.24 14.54 -4.62
C ASP A 127 16.29 15.97 -4.06
N MET A 128 15.90 16.16 -2.79
CA MET A 128 15.82 17.46 -2.12
C MET A 128 15.03 18.51 -2.91
N ASN A 129 13.96 18.09 -3.58
CA ASN A 129 13.20 18.96 -4.46
C ASN A 129 12.28 19.93 -3.67
N PHE A 130 12.58 21.24 -3.75
CA PHE A 130 11.80 22.32 -3.14
C PHE A 130 10.94 23.13 -4.14
N ASP A 131 10.68 22.62 -5.35
CA ASP A 131 9.90 23.32 -6.39
C ASP A 131 8.47 23.64 -5.95
N TRP A 132 7.91 22.84 -5.03
CA TRP A 132 6.58 23.10 -4.45
C TRP A 132 6.56 24.29 -3.47
N VAL A 133 7.72 24.77 -3.03
CA VAL A 133 7.87 25.96 -2.19
C VAL A 133 7.91 27.20 -3.09
N ASN A 134 7.09 28.19 -2.79
CA ASN A 134 6.92 29.42 -3.57
C ASN A 134 6.64 30.62 -2.65
N ALA A 135 6.49 31.82 -3.24
CA ALA A 135 6.33 33.07 -2.48
C ALA A 135 5.15 33.05 -1.48
N LYS A 136 4.12 32.23 -1.72
CA LYS A 136 2.93 32.15 -0.88
C LYS A 136 3.12 31.29 0.37
N ASN A 137 4.01 30.29 0.33
CA ASN A 137 4.14 29.30 1.40
C ASN A 137 5.53 29.28 2.07
N ILE A 138 6.54 29.93 1.49
CA ILE A 138 7.92 29.80 1.95
C ILE A 138 8.13 30.23 3.40
N HIS A 139 7.41 31.25 3.86
CA HIS A 139 7.48 31.67 5.26
C HIS A 139 6.94 30.56 6.20
N SER A 140 5.80 29.96 5.90
CA SER A 140 5.29 28.82 6.69
C SER A 140 6.23 27.61 6.67
N VAL A 141 6.90 27.35 5.54
CA VAL A 141 7.86 26.25 5.42
C VAL A 141 9.08 26.49 6.32
N TYR A 142 9.64 27.71 6.33
CA TYR A 142 10.71 28.07 7.27
C TYR A 142 10.26 27.97 8.73
N GLN A 143 9.05 28.45 9.03
CA GLN A 143 8.53 28.42 10.39
C GLN A 143 8.39 26.99 10.89
N GLN A 144 7.81 26.10 10.08
CA GLN A 144 7.69 24.68 10.39
C GLN A 144 9.08 24.05 10.59
N PHE A 145 10.00 24.27 9.65
CA PHE A 145 11.37 23.76 9.76
C PHE A 145 12.03 24.16 11.08
N VAL A 146 12.05 25.45 11.41
CA VAL A 146 12.71 25.95 12.63
C VAL A 146 12.02 25.45 13.89
N HIS A 147 10.69 25.40 13.93
CA HIS A 147 9.95 24.89 15.09
C HIS A 147 10.15 23.39 15.28
N THR A 148 10.13 22.60 14.21
CA THR A 148 10.42 21.16 14.30
C THR A 148 11.83 20.94 14.85
N VAL A 149 12.83 21.67 14.35
CA VAL A 149 14.20 21.56 14.84
C VAL A 149 14.27 21.93 16.32
N GLU A 150 13.67 23.05 16.71
CA GLU A 150 13.68 23.53 18.10
C GLU A 150 13.02 22.54 19.08
N ASN A 151 11.91 21.94 18.67
CA ASN A 151 11.16 20.99 19.49
C ASN A 151 11.88 19.64 19.66
N ASN A 152 12.81 19.31 18.76
CA ASN A 152 13.50 18.01 18.75
C ASN A 152 15.02 18.13 18.95
N LYS A 153 15.55 19.34 19.14
CA LYS A 153 16.99 19.64 19.22
C LYS A 153 17.77 18.74 20.18
N ASP A 154 17.16 18.37 21.30
CA ASP A 154 17.77 17.58 22.38
C ASP A 154 17.78 16.07 22.06
N LYS A 155 17.09 15.64 20.99
CA LYS A 155 17.00 14.24 20.53
C LYS A 155 17.88 13.95 19.33
N TYR A 156 18.37 14.99 18.65
CA TYR A 156 19.13 14.84 17.42
C TYR A 156 20.57 14.43 17.70
N SER A 157 21.00 13.38 17.00
CA SER A 157 22.40 12.98 16.90
C SER A 157 23.22 14.00 16.11
N ARG A 158 24.54 13.83 16.08
CA ARG A 158 25.41 14.65 15.23
C ARG A 158 25.03 14.51 13.76
N GLU A 159 24.75 13.29 13.30
CA GLU A 159 24.33 12.98 11.94
C GLU A 159 22.99 13.63 11.60
N ASP A 160 22.03 13.63 12.53
CA ASP A 160 20.75 14.33 12.33
C ASP A 160 20.97 15.83 12.16
N TRP A 161 21.85 16.43 12.95
CA TRP A 161 22.22 17.84 12.79
C TRP A 161 22.90 18.11 11.44
N ASP A 162 23.71 17.19 10.92
CA ASP A 162 24.32 17.29 9.59
C ASP A 162 23.24 17.30 8.48
N GLU A 163 22.24 16.42 8.58
CA GLU A 163 21.10 16.40 7.64
C GLU A 163 20.22 17.65 7.79
N VAL A 164 19.93 18.12 9.02
CA VAL A 164 19.20 19.37 9.28
C VAL A 164 19.89 20.55 8.61
N LYS A 165 21.22 20.63 8.67
CA LYS A 165 21.97 21.68 7.98
C LYS A 165 21.83 21.58 6.47
N LEU A 166 21.99 20.38 5.90
CA LEU A 166 21.83 20.16 4.46
C LEU A 166 20.44 20.61 3.98
N MET A 167 19.39 20.24 4.72
CA MET A 167 18.02 20.66 4.43
C MET A 167 17.80 22.16 4.54
N TYR A 168 18.41 22.80 5.54
CA TYR A 168 18.38 24.26 5.69
C TYR A 168 19.03 24.97 4.50
N GLU A 169 20.19 24.51 4.05
CA GLU A 169 20.91 25.10 2.91
C GLU A 169 20.12 24.96 1.61
N ALA A 170 19.49 23.81 1.39
CA ALA A 170 18.62 23.59 0.24
C ALA A 170 17.38 24.51 0.26
N LEU A 171 16.72 24.64 1.42
CA LEU A 171 15.61 25.58 1.61
C LEU A 171 16.05 27.03 1.37
N ASP A 172 17.24 27.42 1.86
CA ASP A 172 17.80 28.78 1.67
C ASP A 172 18.13 29.07 0.21
N SER A 173 18.61 28.08 -0.52
CA SER A 173 18.79 28.18 -1.97
C SER A 173 17.46 28.43 -2.69
N ARG A 174 16.40 27.67 -2.35
CA ARG A 174 15.06 27.90 -2.90
C ARG A 174 14.54 29.28 -2.52
N LYS A 175 14.79 29.75 -1.29
CA LYS A 175 14.40 31.10 -0.83
C LYS A 175 14.95 32.20 -1.71
N ASN A 176 16.22 32.12 -2.09
CA ASN A 176 16.84 33.11 -2.97
C ASN A 176 16.20 33.15 -4.36
N THR A 177 15.65 32.03 -4.82
CA THR A 177 14.88 31.96 -6.07
C THR A 177 13.50 32.57 -5.88
N VAL A 178 12.78 32.15 -4.84
CA VAL A 178 11.44 32.65 -4.50
C VAL A 178 11.41 34.16 -4.22
N GLU A 179 12.50 34.72 -3.68
CA GLU A 179 12.64 36.16 -3.49
C GLU A 179 12.51 36.93 -4.81
N LYS A 180 13.05 36.38 -5.90
CA LYS A 180 12.93 36.94 -7.25
C LYS A 180 11.56 36.68 -7.90
N GLU A 181 10.81 35.70 -7.38
CA GLU A 181 9.46 35.33 -7.83
C GLU A 181 8.35 36.16 -7.15
N GLY A 182 8.70 37.14 -6.32
CA GLY A 182 7.73 38.08 -5.71
C GLY A 182 7.45 37.82 -4.23
N LEU A 183 8.44 37.36 -3.46
CA LEU A 183 8.33 37.28 -2.00
C LEU A 183 8.08 38.67 -1.38
N THR A 184 7.11 38.77 -0.49
CA THR A 184 6.83 40.02 0.21
C THR A 184 7.98 40.41 1.14
N SER A 185 8.25 41.72 1.29
CA SER A 185 9.28 42.20 2.22
C SER A 185 8.97 41.82 3.68
N GLU A 186 7.69 41.71 4.03
CA GLU A 186 7.25 41.27 5.36
C GLU A 186 7.63 39.82 5.62
N ASP A 187 7.29 38.90 4.72
CA ASP A 187 7.66 37.49 4.85
C ASP A 187 9.18 37.31 4.80
N ASN A 188 9.89 38.08 3.96
CA ASN A 188 11.35 38.08 3.92
C ASN A 188 11.96 38.45 5.29
N ARG A 189 11.41 39.47 5.95
CA ARG A 189 11.83 39.88 7.30
C ARG A 189 11.53 38.80 8.35
N LYS A 190 10.37 38.15 8.28
CA LYS A 190 10.01 37.05 9.20
C LYS A 190 10.95 35.86 9.03
N ILE A 191 11.26 35.49 7.78
CA ILE A 191 12.24 34.45 7.46
C ILE A 191 13.62 34.82 8.01
N ALA A 192 14.06 36.07 7.86
CA ALA A 192 15.33 36.52 8.45
C ALA A 192 15.37 36.34 9.97
N GLY A 193 14.27 36.62 10.68
CA GLY A 193 14.14 36.35 12.11
C GLY A 193 14.26 34.86 12.45
N LEU A 194 13.63 33.99 11.65
CA LEU A 194 13.73 32.54 11.80
C LEU A 194 15.17 32.04 11.57
N LYS A 195 15.89 32.58 10.57
CA LYS A 195 17.30 32.26 10.33
C LYS A 195 18.20 32.67 11.50
N ILE A 196 17.96 33.85 12.08
CA ILE A 196 18.68 34.33 13.27
C ILE A 196 18.43 33.43 14.48
N LYS A 197 17.23 32.87 14.62
CA LYS A 197 16.91 31.89 15.67
C LYS A 197 17.62 30.56 15.43
N PHE A 198 17.62 30.08 14.19
CA PHE A 198 18.16 28.78 13.81
C PHE A 198 19.69 28.70 13.93
N ALA A 199 20.43 29.68 13.42
CA ALA A 199 21.89 29.63 13.34
C ALA A 199 22.62 29.36 14.68
N PRO A 200 22.35 30.09 15.79
CA PRO A 200 22.98 29.81 17.07
C PRO A 200 22.50 28.48 17.67
N MET A 201 21.22 28.16 17.51
CA MET A 201 20.64 26.88 17.97
C MET A 201 21.35 25.70 17.31
N TYR A 202 21.45 25.69 15.98
CA TYR A 202 22.19 24.67 15.23
C TYR A 202 23.62 24.53 15.74
N THR A 203 24.35 25.65 15.86
CA THR A 203 25.77 25.64 16.21
C THR A 203 26.00 25.02 17.59
N VAL A 204 25.26 25.48 18.60
CA VAL A 204 25.41 25.00 19.99
C VAL A 204 25.03 23.53 20.11
N ASN A 205 23.86 23.14 19.58
CA ASN A 205 23.33 21.79 19.77
C ASN A 205 24.13 20.75 18.99
N ARG A 206 24.56 21.05 17.76
CA ARG A 206 25.43 20.14 16.99
C ARG A 206 26.78 19.92 17.67
N MET A 207 27.40 20.99 18.20
CA MET A 207 28.66 20.85 18.94
C MET A 207 28.48 20.02 20.21
N GLY A 208 27.38 20.21 20.93
CA GLY A 208 27.00 19.40 22.08
C GLY A 208 26.86 17.91 21.74
N ALA A 209 26.07 17.59 20.71
CA ALA A 209 25.88 16.23 20.24
C ALA A 209 27.20 15.56 19.85
N LYS A 210 28.06 16.27 19.11
CA LYS A 210 29.42 15.77 18.77
C LYS A 210 30.28 15.52 20.01
N SER A 211 30.18 16.37 21.03
CA SER A 211 30.95 16.22 22.26
C SER A 211 30.52 14.98 23.04
N GLU A 212 29.22 14.74 23.18
CA GLU A 212 28.70 13.55 23.86
C GLU A 212 29.03 12.26 23.09
N GLU A 213 28.87 12.24 21.76
CA GLU A 213 29.28 11.11 20.91
C GLU A 213 30.77 10.75 21.11
N ASN A 214 31.67 11.75 21.09
CA ASN A 214 33.10 11.53 21.33
C ASN A 214 33.42 11.00 22.73
N LYS A 215 32.59 11.36 23.72
CA LYS A 215 32.75 10.92 25.10
C LYS A 215 32.25 9.49 25.27
N GLU A 216 31.18 9.12 24.58
CA GLU A 216 30.68 7.73 24.53
C GLU A 216 31.66 6.81 23.82
N ALA A 217 32.26 7.23 22.71
CA ALA A 217 33.25 6.44 21.97
C ALA A 217 34.57 6.17 22.73
N LYS A 218 34.82 6.91 23.82
CA LYS A 218 36.03 6.76 24.67
C LYS A 218 35.78 5.91 25.93
N LYS A 219 34.53 5.51 26.18
CA LYS A 219 34.17 4.57 27.26
C LYS A 219 34.34 3.14 26.79
#